data_AF-A0A0D0Q890-F1
#
_entry.id   AF-A0A0D0Q890-F1
#
_cell.length_a   1.000
_cell.length_b   1.000
_cell.length_c   1.000
_cell.angle_alpha   90.00
_cell.angle_beta   90.00
_cell.angle_gamma   90.00
#
_symmetry.space_group_name_H-M   'P 1'
#
loop_
_entity.id
_entity.type
_entity.pdbx_description
1 polymer ?
#
loop_
_entity_poly.entity_id
_entity_poly.type
_entity_poly.pdbx_seq_one_letter_code
_entity_poly.pdbx_strand_id
1 'polypeptide(L)'
;MSYIRFGLMILTSTLVMFVLMYLNTYAWEHVSFSETRVCTAILMGAVMAVIMLAYMPGMYTNRAANAAIFVGAVTVFALSLWLVRSQVTVSGISYMRAMIPHHSIAVMTSERAGIEDARVRKLADEIIGAQRREIAEMRYLVAHVPEDRAAEVYQDPEPQVGGVDAAHSNMLPARLDPASLTASQAAEAMTGPPAPSTAAPRPTPSSGPVWTGRRRRCC
;
A
#
# COMPACT_ATOMS: atom_id res chain seq x y z
N MET A 1 40.25 14.57 -5.55
CA MET A 1 39.33 14.99 -4.47
C MET A 1 39.45 14.05 -3.28
N SER A 2 39.11 14.49 -2.06
CA SER A 2 39.14 13.60 -0.88
C SER A 2 37.99 12.58 -0.93
N TYR A 3 38.25 11.33 -0.51
CA TYR A 3 37.23 10.29 -0.33
C TYR A 3 36.15 10.68 0.68
N ILE A 4 36.47 11.58 1.63
CA ILE A 4 35.49 12.11 2.57
C ILE A 4 34.42 12.92 1.82
N ARG A 5 34.83 13.76 0.86
CA ARG A 5 33.88 14.53 0.04
C ARG A 5 33.04 13.62 -0.84
N PHE A 6 33.63 12.55 -1.38
CA PHE A 6 32.89 11.53 -2.12
C PHE A 6 31.78 10.92 -1.26
N GLY A 7 32.14 10.39 -0.09
CA GLY A 7 31.17 9.80 0.84
C GLY A 7 30.08 10.78 1.27
N LEU A 8 30.45 12.03 1.56
CA LEU A 8 29.49 13.09 1.89
C LEU A 8 28.53 13.39 0.74
N MET A 9 28.99 13.47 -0.51
CA MET A 9 28.12 13.68 -1.66
C MET A 9 27.12 12.53 -1.83
N ILE A 10 27.56 11.27 -1.66
CA ILE A 10 26.67 10.11 -1.75
C ILE A 10 25.63 10.16 -0.62
N LEU A 11 26.07 10.42 0.61
CA LEU A 11 25.20 10.47 1.78
C LEU A 11 24.15 11.57 1.67
N THR A 12 24.56 12.80 1.37
CA THR A 12 23.64 13.94 1.25
C THR A 12 22.64 13.72 0.13
N SER A 13 23.09 13.25 -1.03
CA SER A 13 22.19 12.95 -2.16
C SER A 13 21.19 11.84 -1.82
N THR A 14 21.63 10.81 -1.08
CA THR A 14 20.75 9.72 -0.63
C THR A 14 19.70 10.22 0.35
N LEU A 15 20.07 11.07 1.31
CA LEU A 15 19.14 11.66 2.27
C LEU A 15 18.14 12.60 1.59
N VAL A 16 18.61 13.44 0.67
CA VAL A 16 17.73 14.32 -0.12
C VAL A 16 16.76 13.47 -0.94
N MET A 17 17.24 12.46 -1.65
CA MET A 17 16.38 11.58 -2.44
C MET A 17 15.34 10.87 -1.57
N PHE A 18 15.73 10.38 -0.39
CA PHE A 18 14.80 9.77 0.57
C PHE A 18 13.67 10.72 0.96
N VAL A 19 13.97 12.00 1.23
CA VAL A 19 12.95 13.02 1.54
C VAL A 19 12.08 13.31 0.32
N LEU A 20 12.69 13.47 -0.87
CA LEU A 20 11.95 13.75 -2.11
C LEU A 20 10.95 12.64 -2.46
N MET A 21 11.25 11.38 -2.13
CA MET A 21 10.30 10.27 -2.31
C MET A 21 8.98 10.45 -1.54
N TYR A 22 8.94 11.25 -0.47
CA TYR A 22 7.69 11.55 0.26
C TYR A 22 6.83 12.63 -0.41
N LEU A 23 7.41 13.50 -1.25
CA LEU A 23 6.69 14.62 -1.86
C LEU A 23 5.59 14.18 -2.86
N ASN A 24 5.63 12.94 -3.33
CA ASN A 24 4.61 12.38 -4.22
C ASN A 24 3.47 11.66 -3.46
N THR A 25 3.27 11.96 -2.18
CA THR A 25 2.17 11.38 -1.39
C THR A 25 0.92 12.27 -1.51
N TYR A 26 -0.24 11.68 -1.82
CA TYR A 26 -1.47 12.43 -2.12
C TYR A 26 -1.96 13.36 -1.00
N ALA A 27 -1.83 12.91 0.26
CA ALA A 27 -2.28 13.63 1.43
C ALA A 27 -1.24 13.54 2.55
N TRP A 28 -1.09 14.60 3.34
CA TRP A 28 -0.08 14.66 4.41
C TRP A 28 -0.32 13.61 5.49
N GLU A 29 -1.58 13.26 5.76
CA GLU A 29 -1.96 12.20 6.69
C GLU A 29 -1.63 10.78 6.20
N HIS A 30 -1.21 10.62 4.94
CA HIS A 30 -0.72 9.35 4.40
C HIS A 30 0.81 9.23 4.47
N VAL A 31 1.50 10.24 5.00
CA VAL A 31 2.95 10.17 5.18
C VAL A 31 3.26 9.24 6.36
N SER A 32 3.63 8.02 6.04
CA SER A 32 4.11 7.03 7.00
C SER A 32 5.54 6.64 6.71
N PHE A 33 6.33 6.41 7.77
CA PHE A 33 7.64 5.79 7.62
C PHE A 33 7.52 4.42 6.94
N SER A 34 8.46 4.10 6.05
CA SER A 34 8.49 2.83 5.32
C SER A 34 9.92 2.32 5.19
N GLU A 35 10.13 1.09 5.67
CA GLU A 35 11.38 0.35 5.60
C GLU A 35 11.83 0.14 4.15
N THR A 36 10.87 -0.15 3.26
CA THR A 36 11.13 -0.34 1.82
C THR A 36 11.66 0.94 1.18
N ARG A 37 11.16 2.13 1.56
CA ARG A 37 11.69 3.42 1.05
C ARG A 37 13.12 3.66 1.49
N VAL A 38 13.46 3.34 2.74
CA VAL A 38 14.84 3.42 3.25
C VAL A 38 15.76 2.50 2.46
N CYS A 39 15.39 1.23 2.30
CA CYS A 39 16.19 0.25 1.55
C CYS A 39 16.36 0.68 0.08
N THR A 40 15.33 1.27 -0.53
CA THR A 40 15.37 1.78 -1.91
C THR A 40 16.31 2.99 -2.02
N ALA A 41 16.29 3.91 -1.06
CA ALA A 41 17.21 5.05 -1.04
C ALA A 41 18.67 4.58 -0.91
N ILE A 42 18.96 3.61 -0.04
CA ILE A 42 20.29 3.01 0.10
C ILE A 42 20.72 2.34 -1.22
N LEU A 43 19.82 1.61 -1.88
CA LEU A 43 20.08 1.00 -3.19
C LEU A 43 20.48 2.06 -4.24
N MET A 44 19.72 3.16 -4.32
CA MET A 44 20.04 4.27 -5.24
C MET A 44 21.39 4.91 -4.93
N GLY A 45 21.70 5.13 -3.65
CA GLY A 45 23.00 5.65 -3.21
C GLY A 45 24.16 4.72 -3.59
N ALA A 46 23.99 3.41 -3.43
CA ALA A 46 24.97 2.41 -3.83
C ALA A 46 25.22 2.40 -5.35
N VAL A 47 24.15 2.47 -6.16
CA VAL A 47 24.26 2.58 -7.63
C VAL A 47 25.02 3.84 -8.03
N MET A 48 24.69 4.98 -7.41
CA MET A 48 25.36 6.24 -7.69
C MET A 48 26.86 6.18 -7.35
N ALA A 49 27.23 5.55 -6.23
CA ALA A 49 28.62 5.36 -5.85
C ALA A 49 29.39 4.53 -6.90
N VAL A 50 28.79 3.44 -7.41
CA VAL A 50 29.36 2.61 -8.48
C VAL A 50 29.56 3.43 -9.76
N ILE A 51 28.52 4.15 -10.22
CA ILE A 51 28.56 4.94 -11.46
C ILE A 51 29.63 6.02 -11.37
N MET A 52 29.63 6.83 -10.30
CA MET A 52 30.59 7.93 -10.15
C MET A 52 32.03 7.41 -10.13
N LEU A 53 32.29 6.30 -9.45
CA LEU A 53 33.63 5.73 -9.37
C LEU A 53 34.08 5.13 -10.72
N ALA A 54 33.15 4.55 -11.49
CA ALA A 54 33.43 4.01 -12.83
C ALA A 54 33.74 5.10 -13.87
N TYR A 55 33.01 6.23 -13.83
CA TYR A 55 33.17 7.32 -14.81
C TYR A 55 34.26 8.33 -14.45
N MET A 56 34.74 8.35 -13.20
CA MET A 56 35.78 9.30 -12.74
C MET A 56 37.04 8.61 -12.20
N PRO A 57 37.66 7.65 -12.93
CA PRO A 57 38.80 6.89 -12.43
C PRO A 57 40.04 7.75 -12.16
N GLY A 58 40.20 8.88 -12.86
CA GLY A 58 41.33 9.80 -12.68
C GLY A 58 41.23 10.71 -11.45
N MET A 59 40.06 10.79 -10.81
CA MET A 59 39.85 11.71 -9.67
C MET A 59 40.34 11.13 -8.33
N TYR A 60 40.45 9.80 -8.25
CA TYR A 60 40.83 9.04 -7.05
C TYR A 60 42.03 8.13 -7.36
N THR A 61 43.20 8.49 -6.84
CA THR A 61 44.48 7.86 -7.20
C THR A 61 44.73 6.51 -6.52
N ASN A 62 44.13 6.25 -5.35
CA ASN A 62 44.36 5.00 -4.62
C ASN A 62 43.47 3.87 -5.15
N ARG A 63 44.06 3.01 -6.00
CA ARG A 63 43.37 1.86 -6.60
C ARG A 63 42.80 0.88 -5.58
N ALA A 64 43.47 0.65 -4.46
CA ALA A 64 42.98 -0.26 -3.42
C ALA A 64 41.74 0.31 -2.72
N ALA A 65 41.76 1.60 -2.38
CA ALA A 65 40.60 2.28 -1.81
C ALA A 65 39.42 2.32 -2.79
N ASN A 66 39.68 2.60 -4.07
CA ASN A 66 38.66 2.55 -5.12
C ASN A 66 38.04 1.15 -5.22
N ALA A 67 38.87 0.10 -5.29
CA ALA A 67 38.38 -1.27 -5.35
C ALA A 67 37.54 -1.63 -4.11
N ALA A 68 37.97 -1.23 -2.92
CA ALA A 68 37.22 -1.46 -1.68
C ALA A 68 35.86 -0.74 -1.69
N ILE A 69 35.81 0.52 -2.11
CA ILE A 69 34.55 1.27 -2.23
C ILE A 69 33.63 0.64 -3.28
N PHE A 70 34.17 0.23 -4.42
CA PHE A 70 33.41 -0.39 -5.48
C PHE A 70 32.77 -1.71 -5.02
N VAL A 71 33.57 -2.61 -4.44
CA VAL A 71 33.10 -3.90 -3.90
C VAL A 71 32.10 -3.68 -2.76
N GLY A 72 32.36 -2.71 -1.87
CA GLY A 72 31.43 -2.34 -0.81
C GLY A 72 30.09 -1.87 -1.37
N ALA A 73 30.10 -0.99 -2.37
CA ALA A 73 28.88 -0.48 -3.00
C ALA A 73 28.10 -1.57 -3.73
N VAL A 74 28.78 -2.48 -4.46
CA VAL A 74 28.14 -3.64 -5.10
C VAL A 74 27.52 -4.58 -4.07
N THR A 75 28.19 -4.79 -2.93
CA THR A 75 27.68 -5.62 -1.84
C THR A 75 26.43 -5.00 -1.19
N VAL A 76 26.47 -3.70 -0.87
CA VAL A 76 25.31 -2.97 -0.34
C VAL A 76 24.17 -2.99 -1.35
N PHE A 77 24.44 -2.78 -2.64
CA PHE A 77 23.45 -2.88 -3.70
C PHE A 77 22.76 -4.24 -3.71
N ALA A 78 23.53 -5.34 -3.72
CA ALA A 78 22.98 -6.69 -3.75
C ALA A 78 22.12 -6.99 -2.51
N LEU A 79 22.57 -6.58 -1.32
CA LEU A 79 21.83 -6.76 -0.07
C LEU A 79 20.55 -5.94 -0.05
N SER A 80 20.60 -4.66 -0.42
CA SER A 80 19.42 -3.80 -0.49
C SER A 80 18.42 -4.29 -1.53
N LEU A 81 18.90 -4.76 -2.69
CA LEU A 81 18.04 -5.34 -3.73
C LEU A 81 17.35 -6.60 -3.22
N TRP A 82 18.09 -7.47 -2.54
CA TRP A 82 17.53 -8.67 -1.92
C TRP A 82 16.45 -8.32 -0.88
N LEU A 83 16.70 -7.36 0.02
CA LEU A 83 15.72 -6.90 1.01
C LEU A 83 14.46 -6.34 0.35
N VAL A 84 14.61 -5.48 -0.66
CA VAL A 84 13.47 -4.90 -1.40
C VAL A 84 12.71 -5.97 -2.17
N ARG A 85 13.36 -7.04 -2.64
CA ARG A 85 12.68 -8.13 -3.36
C ARG A 85 12.05 -9.17 -2.45
N SER A 86 12.62 -9.41 -1.27
CA SER A 86 12.14 -10.43 -0.34
C SER A 86 11.00 -9.95 0.53
N GLN A 87 10.88 -8.62 0.77
CA GLN A 87 9.83 -8.01 1.59
C GLN A 87 9.76 -8.58 3.03
N VAL A 88 10.83 -9.21 3.52
CA VAL A 88 10.87 -9.89 4.83
C VAL A 88 10.73 -8.93 6.02
N THR A 89 10.94 -7.63 5.80
CA THR A 89 10.82 -6.58 6.82
C THR A 89 9.44 -5.92 6.84
N VAL A 90 8.51 -6.32 5.95
CA VAL A 90 7.19 -5.69 5.82
C VAL A 90 6.13 -6.67 6.33
N SER A 91 5.44 -6.31 7.41
CA SER A 91 4.48 -7.20 8.08
C SER A 91 3.38 -6.45 8.83
N GLY A 92 2.17 -7.00 8.88
CA GLY A 92 1.08 -6.53 9.74
C GLY A 92 0.81 -5.03 9.61
N ILE A 93 1.06 -4.27 10.68
CA ILE A 93 0.84 -2.82 10.71
C ILE A 93 1.76 -2.07 9.74
N SER A 94 3.03 -2.48 9.57
CA SER A 94 3.94 -1.79 8.63
C SER A 94 3.49 -1.96 7.17
N TYR A 95 2.92 -3.13 6.84
CA TYR A 95 2.26 -3.37 5.56
C TYR A 95 1.10 -2.39 5.34
N MET A 96 0.15 -2.30 6.27
CA MET A 96 -1.01 -1.42 6.13
C MET A 96 -0.62 0.05 6.08
N ARG A 97 0.34 0.49 6.91
CA ARG A 97 0.87 1.85 6.88
C ARG A 97 1.50 2.18 5.54
N ALA A 98 2.28 1.27 4.95
CA ALA A 98 2.90 1.47 3.63
C ALA A 98 1.89 1.41 2.47
N MET A 99 0.79 0.66 2.63
CA MET A 99 -0.20 0.46 1.57
C MET A 99 -1.23 1.60 1.49
N ILE A 100 -1.53 2.28 2.61
CA ILE A 100 -2.36 3.50 2.61
C ILE A 100 -1.85 4.57 1.62
N PRO A 101 -0.57 5.01 1.65
CA PRO A 101 -0.06 5.97 0.68
C PRO A 101 0.02 5.38 -0.73
N HIS A 102 0.37 4.10 -0.89
CA HIS A 102 0.40 3.43 -2.19
C HIS A 102 -0.96 3.50 -2.90
N HIS A 103 -2.02 3.11 -2.19
CA HIS A 103 -3.40 3.21 -2.66
C HIS A 103 -3.81 4.65 -2.97
N SER A 104 -3.36 5.60 -2.15
CA SER A 104 -3.71 7.00 -2.35
C SER A 104 -3.14 7.60 -3.64
N ILE A 105 -1.98 7.12 -4.11
CA ILE A 105 -1.43 7.52 -5.41
C ILE A 105 -2.34 7.04 -6.54
N ALA A 106 -2.87 5.81 -6.46
CA ALA A 106 -3.80 5.28 -7.46
C ALA A 106 -5.10 6.09 -7.52
N VAL A 107 -5.64 6.51 -6.37
CA VAL A 107 -6.81 7.42 -6.29
C VAL A 107 -6.48 8.76 -6.96
N MET A 108 -5.39 9.40 -6.56
CA MET A 108 -4.96 10.69 -7.13
C MET A 108 -4.78 10.63 -8.65
N THR A 109 -4.09 9.60 -9.15
CA THR A 109 -3.83 9.42 -10.58
C THR A 109 -5.14 9.19 -11.33
N SER A 110 -6.04 8.37 -10.80
CA SER A 110 -7.35 8.07 -11.43
C SER A 110 -8.26 9.30 -11.47
N GLU A 111 -8.23 10.15 -10.44
CA GLU A 111 -8.99 11.41 -10.38
C GLU A 111 -8.45 12.46 -11.35
N ARG A 112 -7.12 12.57 -11.48
CA ARG A 112 -6.47 13.63 -12.25
C ARG A 112 -6.17 13.27 -13.71
N ALA A 113 -6.23 12.00 -14.07
CA ALA A 113 -5.99 11.57 -15.44
C ALA A 113 -7.09 12.10 -16.38
N GLY A 114 -6.67 12.71 -17.49
CA GLY A 114 -7.55 13.17 -18.57
C GLY A 114 -8.07 12.00 -19.41
N ILE A 115 -8.88 11.13 -18.81
CA ILE A 115 -9.42 9.92 -19.46
C ILE A 115 -10.68 10.29 -20.25
N GLU A 116 -10.63 10.12 -21.57
CA GLU A 116 -11.74 10.39 -22.50
C GLU A 116 -12.56 9.13 -22.84
N ASP A 117 -11.91 7.96 -22.98
CA ASP A 117 -12.63 6.71 -23.28
C ASP A 117 -13.51 6.29 -22.09
N ALA A 118 -14.81 6.14 -22.33
CA ALA A 118 -15.80 5.85 -21.30
C ALA A 118 -15.56 4.53 -20.55
N ARG A 119 -14.97 3.52 -21.21
CA ARG A 119 -14.66 2.23 -20.58
C ARG A 119 -13.49 2.39 -19.60
N VAL A 120 -12.50 3.18 -19.98
CA VAL A 120 -11.33 3.48 -19.13
C VAL A 120 -11.74 4.38 -17.96
N ARG A 121 -12.64 5.35 -18.17
CA ARG A 121 -13.21 6.17 -17.08
C ARG A 121 -13.95 5.31 -16.07
N LYS A 122 -14.81 4.40 -16.55
CA LYS A 122 -15.51 3.46 -15.67
C LYS A 122 -14.54 2.64 -14.81
N LEU A 123 -13.48 2.10 -15.42
CA LEU A 123 -12.43 1.37 -14.67
C LEU A 123 -11.74 2.27 -13.62
N ALA A 124 -11.43 3.52 -13.97
CA ALA A 124 -10.81 4.46 -13.03
C ALA A 124 -11.73 4.76 -11.84
N ASP A 125 -13.04 4.91 -12.06
CA ASP A 125 -14.02 5.14 -11.00
C ASP A 125 -14.17 3.91 -10.09
N GLU A 126 -14.13 2.70 -10.65
CA GLU A 126 -14.09 1.43 -9.90
C GLU A 126 -12.82 1.32 -9.04
N ILE A 127 -11.66 1.70 -9.60
CA ILE A 127 -10.38 1.76 -8.86
C ILE A 127 -10.49 2.75 -7.70
N ILE A 128 -10.99 3.97 -7.94
CA ILE A 128 -11.15 4.98 -6.88
C ILE A 128 -12.03 4.45 -5.74
N GLY A 129 -13.17 3.85 -6.08
CA GLY A 129 -14.10 3.27 -5.11
C GLY A 129 -13.46 2.17 -4.26
N ALA A 130 -12.78 1.21 -4.90
CA ALA A 130 -12.10 0.12 -4.21
C ALA A 130 -10.98 0.63 -3.29
N GLN A 131 -10.09 1.48 -3.81
CA GLN A 131 -8.90 1.95 -3.11
C GLN A 131 -9.26 2.82 -1.89
N ARG A 132 -10.31 3.66 -1.97
CA ARG A 132 -10.79 4.45 -0.82
C ARG A 132 -11.36 3.57 0.29
N ARG A 133 -12.08 2.50 -0.05
CA ARG A 133 -12.60 1.53 0.93
C ARG A 133 -11.47 0.79 1.63
N GLU A 134 -10.49 0.33 0.87
CA GLU A 134 -9.31 -0.36 1.40
C GLU A 134 -8.47 0.56 2.30
N ILE A 135 -8.30 1.84 1.95
CA ILE A 135 -7.67 2.84 2.83
C ILE A 135 -8.41 2.97 4.16
N ALA A 136 -9.75 3.04 4.13
CA ALA A 136 -10.56 3.15 5.35
C ALA A 136 -10.43 1.89 6.22
N GLU A 137 -10.47 0.70 5.63
CA GLU A 137 -10.28 -0.57 6.33
C GLU A 137 -8.88 -0.66 6.95
N MET A 138 -7.83 -0.34 6.20
CA MET A 138 -6.46 -0.33 6.70
C MET A 138 -6.26 0.66 7.85
N ARG A 139 -6.80 1.88 7.75
CA ARG A 139 -6.75 2.87 8.85
C ARG A 139 -7.44 2.35 10.11
N TYR A 140 -8.61 1.72 9.95
CA TYR A 140 -9.32 1.10 11.05
C TYR A 140 -8.48 -0.01 11.70
N LEU A 141 -7.92 -0.93 10.90
CA LEU A 141 -7.11 -2.04 11.40
C LEU A 141 -5.81 -1.56 12.07
N VAL A 142 -5.12 -0.57 11.51
CA VAL A 142 -3.93 0.05 12.14
C VAL A 142 -4.24 0.62 13.52
N ALA A 143 -5.45 1.15 13.74
CA ALA A 143 -5.87 1.70 15.02
C ALA A 143 -6.37 0.66 16.04
N HIS A 144 -6.75 -0.55 15.58
CA HIS A 144 -7.48 -1.52 16.41
C HIS A 144 -6.84 -2.92 16.49
N VAL A 145 -5.83 -3.23 15.67
CA VAL A 145 -5.06 -4.47 15.75
C VAL A 145 -3.90 -4.25 16.72
N PRO A 146 -3.86 -4.95 17.87
CA PRO A 146 -2.73 -4.85 18.80
C PRO A 146 -1.50 -5.54 18.19
N GLU A 147 -0.31 -4.97 18.40
CA GLU A 147 0.96 -5.44 17.79
C GLU A 147 1.36 -6.87 18.20
N ASP A 148 0.78 -7.40 19.29
CA ASP A 148 1.14 -8.67 19.91
C ASP A 148 0.31 -9.88 19.45
N ARG A 149 -0.80 -9.68 18.71
CA ARG A 149 -1.66 -10.79 18.25
C ARG A 149 -1.32 -11.24 16.82
N ALA A 150 -0.19 -11.93 16.70
CA ALA A 150 0.20 -12.67 15.50
C ALA A 150 -0.44 -14.09 15.38
N ALA A 151 -1.40 -14.43 16.25
CA ALA A 151 -1.65 -15.84 16.57
C ALA A 151 -2.66 -16.60 15.69
N GLU A 152 -3.50 -15.94 14.90
CA GLU A 152 -4.49 -16.64 14.06
C GLU A 152 -4.21 -16.41 12.57
N VAL A 153 -3.57 -17.40 11.95
CA VAL A 153 -3.49 -17.50 10.49
C VAL A 153 -4.89 -17.79 9.97
N TYR A 154 -5.44 -16.88 9.16
CA TYR A 154 -6.70 -17.13 8.46
C TYR A 154 -6.50 -18.32 7.50
N GLN A 155 -7.21 -19.41 7.75
CA GLN A 155 -7.28 -20.54 6.83
C GLN A 155 -8.58 -20.46 6.05
N ASP A 156 -8.46 -20.39 4.72
CA ASP A 156 -9.62 -20.54 3.86
C ASP A 156 -10.26 -21.92 4.13
N PRO A 157 -11.59 -22.00 4.27
CA PRO A 157 -12.26 -23.29 4.35
C PRO A 157 -12.00 -24.08 3.06
N GLU A 158 -11.90 -25.41 3.16
CA GLU A 158 -11.60 -26.24 1.99
C GLU A 158 -12.65 -26.02 0.87
N PRO A 159 -12.21 -25.96 -0.41
CA PRO A 159 -13.12 -25.88 -1.54
C PRO A 159 -14.11 -27.05 -1.51
N GLN A 160 -15.40 -26.73 -1.41
CA GLN A 160 -16.45 -27.75 -1.42
C GLN A 160 -16.88 -28.04 -2.86
N VAL A 161 -16.87 -29.32 -3.25
CA VAL A 161 -17.39 -29.75 -4.55
C VAL A 161 -18.92 -29.70 -4.50
N GLY A 162 -19.50 -28.77 -5.25
CA GLY A 162 -20.96 -28.61 -5.39
C GLY A 162 -21.38 -28.57 -6.86
N GLY A 163 -22.65 -28.87 -7.13
CA GLY A 163 -23.23 -28.69 -8.47
C GLY A 163 -23.28 -27.22 -8.88
N VAL A 164 -23.47 -26.94 -10.17
CA VAL A 164 -23.57 -25.56 -10.71
C VAL A 164 -24.64 -24.74 -9.96
N ASP A 165 -25.74 -25.38 -9.56
CA ASP A 165 -26.80 -24.74 -8.77
C ASP A 165 -26.34 -24.35 -7.36
N ALA A 166 -25.52 -25.20 -6.72
CA ALA A 166 -24.93 -24.91 -5.42
C ALA A 166 -23.87 -23.80 -5.53
N ALA A 167 -23.10 -23.79 -6.63
CA ALA A 167 -22.16 -22.72 -6.93
C ALA A 167 -22.88 -21.39 -7.20
N HIS A 168 -24.01 -21.38 -7.91
CA HIS A 168 -24.83 -20.18 -8.12
C HIS A 168 -25.49 -19.70 -6.83
N SER A 169 -25.96 -20.61 -5.98
CA SER A 169 -26.62 -20.29 -4.71
C SER A 169 -25.63 -19.81 -3.64
N ASN A 170 -24.41 -20.31 -3.69
CA ASN A 170 -23.30 -19.89 -2.83
C ASN A 170 -22.42 -18.81 -3.47
N MET A 171 -22.68 -18.45 -4.73
CA MET A 171 -22.07 -17.29 -5.35
C MET A 171 -22.47 -16.13 -4.46
N LEU A 172 -21.50 -15.60 -3.71
CA LEU A 172 -21.70 -14.33 -3.04
C LEU A 172 -22.12 -13.41 -4.17
N PRO A 173 -23.37 -12.89 -4.19
CA PRO A 173 -23.67 -11.84 -5.14
C PRO A 173 -22.58 -10.82 -4.90
N ALA A 174 -21.92 -10.37 -5.97
CA ALA A 174 -21.21 -9.11 -5.90
C ALA A 174 -22.27 -8.16 -5.33
N ARG A 175 -22.17 -7.85 -4.03
CA ARG A 175 -23.20 -7.06 -3.37
C ARG A 175 -23.29 -5.84 -4.24
N LEU A 176 -24.45 -5.60 -4.82
CA LEU A 176 -24.70 -4.40 -5.59
C LEU A 176 -24.14 -3.27 -4.75
N ASP A 177 -23.07 -2.66 -5.26
CA ASP A 177 -22.40 -1.55 -4.62
C ASP A 177 -23.48 -0.47 -4.57
N PRO A 178 -23.97 -0.06 -3.39
CA PRO A 178 -24.88 1.06 -3.36
C PRO A 178 -24.06 2.25 -3.85
N ALA A 179 -24.35 2.71 -5.07
CA ALA A 179 -24.01 4.06 -5.47
C ALA A 179 -24.38 4.99 -4.31
N SER A 180 -23.58 6.01 -4.03
CA SER A 180 -23.79 6.94 -2.91
C SER A 180 -25.23 7.47 -2.92
N LEU A 181 -26.10 6.83 -2.14
CA LEU A 181 -27.50 7.19 -2.03
C LEU A 181 -27.60 8.43 -1.15
N THR A 182 -28.40 9.40 -1.58
CA THR A 182 -28.81 10.48 -0.69
C THR A 182 -29.66 9.92 0.46
N ALA A 183 -29.77 10.65 1.57
CA ALA A 183 -30.54 10.21 2.73
C ALA A 183 -32.00 9.83 2.39
N SER A 184 -32.59 10.49 1.39
CA SER A 184 -33.93 10.17 0.89
C SER A 184 -33.99 8.84 0.14
N GLN A 185 -32.98 8.54 -0.69
CA GLN A 185 -32.89 7.29 -1.44
C GLN A 185 -32.63 6.08 -0.52
N ALA A 186 -31.88 6.27 0.57
CA ALA A 186 -31.67 5.24 1.59
C ALA A 186 -32.97 4.89 2.34
N ALA A 187 -33.79 5.91 2.66
CA ALA A 187 -35.08 5.70 3.33
C ALA A 187 -36.07 4.94 2.44
N GLU A 188 -36.06 5.20 1.13
CA GLU A 188 -36.89 4.52 0.15
C GLU A 188 -36.47 3.05 -0.08
N ALA A 189 -35.18 2.74 -0.03
CA ALA A 189 -34.69 1.37 -0.13
C ALA A 189 -35.04 0.50 1.10
N MET A 190 -35.28 1.14 2.25
CA MET A 190 -35.59 0.47 3.52
C MET A 190 -37.07 0.11 3.70
N THR A 191 -37.97 0.46 2.78
CA THR A 191 -39.41 0.15 2.84
C THR A 191 -39.78 -1.20 2.18
N GLY A 192 -38.80 -2.00 1.77
CA GLY A 192 -39.02 -3.37 1.28
C GLY A 192 -39.44 -4.37 2.37
N PRO A 193 -39.97 -5.55 2.00
CA PRO A 193 -40.42 -6.56 2.95
C PRO A 193 -39.29 -6.98 3.91
N PRO A 194 -39.62 -7.34 5.17
CA PRO A 194 -38.63 -7.54 6.22
C PRO A 194 -37.62 -8.63 5.84
N ALA A 195 -36.34 -8.28 5.92
CA ALA A 195 -35.25 -9.23 5.74
C ALA A 195 -35.31 -10.33 6.83
N PRO A 196 -34.93 -11.58 6.51
CA PRO A 196 -34.84 -12.65 7.51
C PRO A 196 -33.89 -12.23 8.65
N SER A 197 -34.25 -12.60 9.89
CA SER A 197 -33.80 -12.04 11.18
C SER A 197 -32.29 -12.09 11.52
N THR A 198 -31.41 -12.32 10.55
CA THR A 198 -29.95 -12.25 10.71
C THR A 198 -29.36 -10.90 10.32
N ALA A 199 -30.19 -9.95 9.86
CA ALA A 199 -29.77 -8.61 9.45
C ALA A 199 -30.53 -7.54 10.24
N ALA A 200 -30.18 -7.36 11.52
CA ALA A 200 -30.62 -6.19 12.28
C ALA A 200 -29.49 -5.14 12.27
N PRO A 201 -29.71 -3.91 11.78
CA PRO A 201 -28.75 -2.82 11.91
C PRO A 201 -28.67 -2.37 13.38
N ARG A 202 -27.45 -2.29 13.93
CA ARG A 202 -27.21 -1.69 15.25
C ARG A 202 -27.01 -0.18 15.09
N PRO A 203 -27.70 0.67 15.86
CA PRO A 203 -27.44 2.11 15.87
C PRO A 203 -26.09 2.41 16.54
N THR A 204 -25.28 3.25 15.91
CA THR A 204 -24.05 3.82 16.48
C THR A 204 -24.32 5.24 17.01
N PRO A 205 -23.66 5.68 18.10
CA PRO A 205 -23.82 7.04 18.57
C PRO A 205 -23.04 8.03 17.69
N SER A 206 -23.81 8.90 17.03
CA SER A 206 -23.48 10.24 16.51
C SER A 206 -22.02 10.52 16.08
N SER A 207 -21.67 10.17 14.83
CA SER A 207 -20.92 11.03 13.89
C SER A 207 -20.75 10.37 12.51
N GLY A 208 -21.61 10.72 11.53
CA GLY A 208 -21.45 10.47 10.08
C GLY A 208 -21.67 9.02 9.59
N PRO A 209 -22.11 8.78 8.32
CA PRO A 209 -22.53 7.45 7.90
C PRO A 209 -21.33 6.57 7.55
N VAL A 210 -21.02 5.61 8.42
CA VAL A 210 -20.21 4.44 8.11
C VAL A 210 -21.14 3.23 8.21
N TRP A 211 -21.50 2.64 7.07
CA TRP A 211 -22.21 1.36 7.05
C TRP A 211 -21.19 0.24 6.88
N THR A 212 -20.83 -0.42 7.98
CA THR A 212 -20.02 -1.64 7.97
C THR A 212 -20.92 -2.87 7.79
N GLY A 213 -20.44 -3.85 7.02
CA GLY A 213 -21.15 -5.09 6.79
C GLY A 213 -20.22 -6.27 6.50
N ARG A 214 -19.22 -6.50 7.36
CA ARG A 214 -18.40 -7.73 7.35
C ARG A 214 -19.07 -8.78 8.23
N ARG A 215 -19.35 -9.98 7.70
CA ARG A 215 -19.70 -11.13 8.55
C ARG A 215 -18.45 -11.55 9.34
N ARG A 216 -18.47 -11.33 10.66
CA ARG A 216 -17.86 -12.29 11.60
C ARG A 216 -18.93 -13.31 11.91
N ARG A 217 -18.72 -14.58 11.57
CA ARG A 217 -19.31 -15.66 12.38
C ARG A 217 -18.33 -15.87 13.52
N CYS A 218 -18.71 -15.47 14.73
CA CYS A 218 -18.08 -16.01 15.93
C CYS A 218 -18.58 -17.45 16.12
N CYS A 219 -17.66 -18.36 16.40
CA CYS A 219 -17.89 -19.39 17.43
C CYS A 219 -17.15 -18.91 18.67
#